data_AF-A0A8T4YNY8-F1
#
_entry.id   AF-A0A8T4YNY8-F1
#
_cell.length_a   1.000
_cell.length_b   1.000
_cell.length_c   1.000
_cell.angle_alpha   90.00
_cell.angle_beta   90.00
_cell.angle_gamma   90.00
#
_symmetry.space_group_name_H-M   'P 1'
#
loop_
_entity.id
_entity.type
_entity.pdbx_description
1 polymer ?
#
loop_
_entity_poly.entity_id
_entity_poly.type
_entity_poly.pdbx_seq_one_letter_code
_entity_poly.pdbx_strand_id
1 'polypeptide(L)'
;MRILQLHSDYIEYKPIQKEIAIAEETDKETKRLEEIVVLFTAVEEGDDETAAKKAIEEVKAFLEKLKVNRILIYPYAHLSSDLAKPSEALKVVKAMEAYAKDEGIETYRAPFGWNKQFTISIKGHPLAEQSRVILPAKKEKEAEKVSEALKAEEKLESFWYILQPDGEMIPVEEFDFHGHENLEKFAKYEISKVRASQQMPPHVPLMKRLEIADYEAGSDPGNIRWYPKGRLIKSLIEQYVTAKAMEYGAMEVETPVMYDFSHPSLADYLNRFPARQYLLKSEDKELFLRFAACFG
;
A
#
# COMPACT_ATOMS: atom_id res chain seq x y z
N MET A 1 0.01 -2.64 -15.39
CA MET A 1 0.22 -1.91 -16.67
C MET A 1 1.08 -0.69 -16.44
N ARG A 2 2.06 -0.44 -17.33
CA ARG A 2 2.88 0.78 -17.31
C ARG A 2 2.67 1.62 -18.55
N ILE A 3 2.52 2.93 -18.36
CA ILE A 3 2.31 3.89 -19.44
C ILE A 3 3.29 5.05 -19.29
N LEU A 4 4.05 5.34 -20.33
CA LEU A 4 4.80 6.60 -20.48
C LEU A 4 4.01 7.53 -21.40
N GLN A 5 3.55 8.65 -20.87
CA GLN A 5 2.72 9.65 -21.54
C GLN A 5 3.58 10.83 -21.97
N LEU A 6 3.62 11.08 -23.27
CA LEU A 6 4.43 12.15 -23.86
C LEU A 6 3.55 13.10 -24.68
N HIS A 7 3.36 14.33 -24.22
CA HIS A 7 2.70 15.37 -24.99
C HIS A 7 3.67 15.93 -26.02
N SER A 8 3.35 15.73 -27.29
CA SER A 8 4.29 15.88 -28.40
C SER A 8 3.70 16.78 -29.49
N ASP A 9 4.56 17.59 -30.11
CA ASP A 9 4.22 18.35 -31.32
C ASP A 9 3.88 17.38 -32.45
N TYR A 10 4.67 16.31 -32.61
CA TYR A 10 4.35 15.23 -33.54
C TYR A 10 4.97 13.89 -33.12
N ILE A 11 4.38 12.82 -33.66
CA ILE A 11 5.00 11.51 -33.76
C ILE A 11 4.85 10.95 -35.17
N GLU A 12 5.93 10.41 -35.69
CA GLU A 12 5.97 9.68 -36.95
C GLU A 12 6.44 8.25 -36.68
N TYR A 13 5.76 7.24 -37.21
CA TYR A 13 6.20 5.85 -37.09
C TYR A 13 6.00 5.06 -38.38
N LYS A 14 6.88 4.08 -38.61
CA LYS A 14 6.88 3.18 -39.76
C LYS A 14 7.06 1.73 -39.31
N PRO A 15 6.10 0.83 -39.59
CA PRO A 15 6.26 -0.61 -39.37
C PRO A 15 7.33 -1.19 -40.31
N ILE A 16 8.32 -1.90 -39.76
CA ILE A 16 9.44 -2.48 -40.52
C ILE A 16 9.24 -3.98 -40.70
N GLN A 17 9.15 -4.71 -39.59
CA GLN A 17 9.12 -6.17 -39.56
C GLN A 17 8.22 -6.67 -38.43
N LYS A 18 7.55 -7.81 -38.66
CA LYS A 18 6.79 -8.53 -37.63
C LYS A 18 7.76 -9.16 -36.63
N GLU A 19 7.56 -8.92 -35.34
CA GLU A 19 8.35 -9.49 -34.25
C GLU A 19 7.71 -10.76 -33.68
N ILE A 20 6.39 -10.92 -33.83
CA ILE A 20 5.64 -12.04 -33.28
C ILE A 20 4.69 -12.65 -34.32
N ALA A 21 4.38 -13.93 -34.17
CA ALA A 21 3.49 -14.64 -35.09
C ALA A 21 2.06 -14.09 -35.13
N ILE A 22 1.59 -13.51 -34.01
CA ILE A 22 0.26 -12.90 -33.88
C ILE A 22 0.25 -11.40 -34.21
N ALA A 23 1.29 -10.89 -34.86
CA ALA A 23 1.38 -9.48 -35.21
C ALA A 23 0.21 -9.09 -36.12
N GLU A 24 -0.35 -7.91 -35.88
CA GLU A 24 -1.50 -7.44 -36.68
C GLU A 24 -1.08 -7.18 -38.13
N GLU A 25 -1.97 -7.46 -39.09
CA GLU A 25 -1.71 -7.06 -40.47
C GLU A 25 -1.79 -5.54 -40.59
N THR A 26 -0.79 -4.94 -41.23
CA THR A 26 -0.70 -3.49 -41.41
C THR A 26 0.19 -3.16 -42.60
N ASP A 27 -0.09 -2.04 -43.25
CA ASP A 27 0.74 -1.53 -44.33
C ASP A 27 2.04 -0.93 -43.77
N LYS A 28 3.14 -1.07 -44.52
CA LYS A 28 4.47 -0.53 -44.14
C LYS A 28 4.61 0.97 -44.44
N GLU A 29 3.50 1.68 -44.45
CA GLU A 29 3.46 3.11 -44.70
C GLU A 29 3.88 3.91 -43.46
N THR A 30 4.50 5.05 -43.69
CA THR A 30 4.84 5.99 -42.63
C THR A 30 3.59 6.74 -42.21
N LYS A 31 3.25 6.68 -40.93
CA LYS A 31 2.12 7.43 -40.35
C LYS A 31 2.65 8.55 -39.47
N ARG A 32 2.13 9.76 -39.69
CA ARG A 32 2.49 10.97 -38.94
C ARG A 32 1.26 11.59 -38.30
N LEU A 33 1.36 11.89 -37.02
CA LEU A 33 0.31 12.51 -36.21
C LEU A 33 0.87 13.75 -35.54
N GLU A 34 0.14 14.86 -35.66
CA GLU A 34 0.48 16.17 -35.07
C GLU A 34 -0.39 16.43 -33.83
N GLU A 35 0.12 17.27 -32.91
CA GLU A 35 -0.52 17.71 -31.66
C GLU A 35 -1.17 16.57 -30.89
N ILE A 36 -0.35 15.73 -30.28
CA ILE A 36 -0.79 14.42 -29.78
C ILE A 36 -0.13 14.05 -28.45
N VAL A 37 -0.89 13.36 -27.60
CA VAL A 37 -0.35 12.67 -26.42
C VAL A 37 -0.07 11.22 -26.80
N VAL A 38 1.21 10.85 -26.81
CA VAL A 38 1.65 9.48 -27.10
C VAL A 38 1.67 8.68 -25.80
N LEU A 39 0.96 7.55 -25.80
CA LEU A 39 0.89 6.61 -24.69
C LEU A 39 1.73 5.38 -25.06
N PHE A 40 3.00 5.37 -24.65
CA PHE A 40 3.82 4.16 -24.73
C PHE A 40 3.33 3.20 -23.65
N THR A 41 2.77 2.06 -24.04
CA THR A 41 2.06 1.15 -23.13
C THR A 41 2.73 -0.22 -23.07
N ALA A 42 3.11 -0.65 -21.87
CA ALA A 42 3.46 -2.03 -21.54
C ALA A 42 2.33 -2.66 -20.72
N VAL A 43 1.81 -3.79 -21.20
CA VAL A 43 0.82 -4.59 -20.49
C VAL A 43 1.55 -5.65 -19.68
N GLU A 44 1.29 -5.69 -18.39
CA GLU A 44 1.93 -6.55 -17.39
C GLU A 44 1.07 -7.77 -17.05
N GLU A 45 1.68 -8.80 -16.46
CA GLU A 45 0.95 -10.00 -16.03
C GLU A 45 -0.18 -9.63 -15.05
N GLY A 46 -1.39 -10.14 -15.31
CA GLY A 46 -2.59 -9.84 -14.51
C GLY A 46 -3.37 -8.58 -14.91
N ASP A 47 -2.90 -7.81 -15.88
CA ASP A 47 -3.70 -6.72 -16.47
C ASP A 47 -4.88 -7.25 -17.30
N ASP A 48 -6.05 -6.64 -17.12
CA ASP A 48 -7.29 -6.99 -17.80
C ASP A 48 -8.00 -5.76 -18.38
N GLU A 49 -9.23 -5.94 -18.88
CA GLU A 49 -10.04 -4.84 -19.43
C GLU A 49 -10.36 -3.75 -18.38
N THR A 50 -10.34 -4.08 -17.08
CA THR A 50 -10.54 -3.09 -16.02
C THR A 50 -9.33 -2.17 -15.89
N ALA A 51 -8.11 -2.72 -16.05
CA ALA A 51 -6.89 -1.93 -16.13
C ALA A 51 -6.92 -1.00 -17.35
N ALA A 52 -7.40 -1.49 -18.50
CA ALA A 52 -7.58 -0.67 -19.70
C ALA A 52 -8.54 0.50 -19.46
N LYS A 53 -9.70 0.25 -18.86
CA LYS A 53 -10.68 1.31 -18.54
C LYS A 53 -10.09 2.38 -17.62
N LYS A 54 -9.48 1.96 -16.52
CA LYS A 54 -8.85 2.87 -15.55
C LYS A 54 -7.73 3.69 -16.17
N ALA A 55 -6.91 3.06 -17.02
CA ALA A 55 -5.87 3.76 -17.76
C ALA A 55 -6.43 4.90 -18.63
N ILE A 56 -7.55 4.65 -19.32
CA ILE A 56 -8.20 5.66 -20.16
C ILE A 56 -8.87 6.77 -19.34
N GLU A 57 -9.54 6.45 -18.23
CA GLU A 57 -10.09 7.47 -17.32
C GLU A 57 -8.99 8.41 -16.80
N GLU A 58 -7.85 7.85 -16.45
CA GLU A 58 -6.67 8.59 -15.99
C GLU A 58 -6.02 9.46 -17.07
N VAL A 59 -5.99 8.97 -18.32
CA VAL A 59 -5.56 9.73 -19.49
C VAL A 59 -6.54 10.87 -19.77
N LYS A 60 -7.85 10.62 -19.73
CA LYS A 60 -8.88 11.63 -19.95
C LYS A 60 -8.72 12.82 -19.00
N ALA A 61 -8.55 12.56 -17.70
CA ALA A 61 -8.33 13.61 -16.71
C ALA A 61 -7.06 14.44 -16.97
N PHE A 62 -6.07 13.89 -17.67
CA PHE A 62 -4.87 14.62 -18.07
C PHE A 62 -5.05 15.41 -19.36
N LEU A 63 -5.72 14.83 -20.35
CA LEU A 63 -6.13 15.51 -21.58
C LEU A 63 -6.94 16.77 -21.28
N GLU A 64 -7.87 16.70 -20.31
CA GLU A 64 -8.66 17.85 -19.85
C GLU A 64 -7.78 18.98 -19.28
N LYS A 65 -6.72 18.65 -18.53
CA LYS A 65 -5.77 19.65 -17.98
C LYS A 65 -4.96 20.34 -19.07
N LEU A 66 -4.58 19.59 -20.11
CA LEU A 66 -3.81 20.10 -21.24
C LEU A 66 -4.67 20.72 -22.34
N LYS A 67 -6.00 20.55 -22.28
CA LYS A 67 -6.96 20.98 -23.30
C LYS A 67 -6.67 20.42 -24.69
N VAL A 68 -6.26 19.15 -24.74
CA VAL A 68 -6.01 18.38 -25.97
C VAL A 68 -6.92 17.16 -26.00
N ASN A 69 -7.25 16.63 -27.18
CA ASN A 69 -8.19 15.50 -27.31
C ASN A 69 -7.64 14.34 -28.14
N ARG A 70 -6.36 14.36 -28.50
CA ARG A 70 -5.77 13.40 -29.42
C ARG A 70 -4.75 12.52 -28.72
N ILE A 71 -4.91 11.19 -28.84
CA ILE A 71 -3.99 10.21 -28.27
C ILE A 71 -3.52 9.19 -29.31
N LEU A 72 -2.29 8.69 -29.10
CA LEU A 72 -1.77 7.50 -29.78
C LEU A 72 -1.43 6.43 -28.75
N ILE A 73 -2.12 5.28 -28.80
CA ILE A 73 -1.73 4.10 -28.02
C ILE A 73 -0.63 3.37 -28.79
N TYR A 74 0.58 3.37 -28.22
CA TYR A 74 1.77 2.79 -28.81
C TYR A 74 2.25 1.58 -27.99
N PRO A 75 2.03 0.33 -28.44
CA PRO A 75 2.51 -0.85 -27.73
C PRO A 75 4.04 -0.85 -27.60
N TYR A 76 4.54 -0.87 -26.36
CA TYR A 76 5.96 -0.72 -26.05
C TYR A 76 6.35 -1.56 -24.83
N ALA A 77 6.73 -2.81 -25.08
CA ALA A 77 7.01 -3.81 -24.03
C ALA A 77 8.18 -3.43 -23.11
N HIS A 78 9.12 -2.58 -23.55
CA HIS A 78 10.34 -2.28 -22.80
C HIS A 78 10.15 -1.46 -21.51
N LEU A 79 8.92 -1.02 -21.19
CA LEU A 79 8.66 -0.31 -19.93
C LEU A 79 8.56 -1.24 -18.71
N SER A 80 8.35 -2.54 -18.91
CA SER A 80 8.23 -3.53 -17.83
C SER A 80 9.07 -4.77 -18.09
N SER A 81 9.49 -5.41 -16.99
CA SER A 81 10.12 -6.74 -16.97
C SER A 81 9.12 -7.87 -16.74
N ASP A 82 7.87 -7.55 -16.38
CA ASP A 82 6.82 -8.49 -16.00
C ASP A 82 5.65 -8.41 -17.01
N LEU A 83 5.82 -9.00 -18.19
CA LEU A 83 4.93 -8.78 -19.35
C LEU A 83 3.82 -9.82 -19.44
N ALA A 84 2.61 -9.37 -19.77
CA ALA A 84 1.51 -10.26 -20.12
C ALA A 84 1.80 -11.08 -21.40
N LYS A 85 1.08 -12.19 -21.56
CA LYS A 85 1.15 -12.98 -22.79
C LYS A 85 0.71 -12.13 -23.99
N PRO A 86 1.33 -12.26 -25.18
CA PRO A 86 1.02 -11.40 -26.32
C PRO A 86 -0.46 -11.34 -26.73
N SER A 87 -1.20 -12.45 -26.59
CA SER A 87 -2.64 -12.50 -26.87
C SER A 87 -3.49 -11.71 -25.87
N GLU A 88 -3.10 -11.70 -24.60
CA GLU A 88 -3.74 -10.93 -23.52
C GLU A 88 -3.41 -9.45 -23.67
N ALA A 89 -2.13 -9.12 -23.89
CA ALA A 89 -1.68 -7.76 -24.15
C ALA A 89 -2.43 -7.12 -25.33
N LEU A 90 -2.63 -7.85 -26.42
CA LEU A 90 -3.39 -7.37 -27.57
C LEU A 90 -4.87 -7.10 -27.23
N LYS A 91 -5.50 -7.95 -26.41
CA LYS A 91 -6.88 -7.73 -25.95
C LYS A 91 -6.99 -6.45 -25.13
N VAL A 92 -6.10 -6.26 -24.15
CA VAL A 92 -6.08 -5.09 -23.27
C VAL A 92 -5.84 -3.80 -24.07
N VAL A 93 -4.90 -3.81 -25.00
CA VAL A 93 -4.63 -2.65 -25.88
C VAL A 93 -5.85 -2.32 -26.77
N LYS A 94 -6.55 -3.33 -27.31
CA LYS A 94 -7.79 -3.11 -28.07
C LYS A 94 -8.93 -2.58 -27.20
N ALA A 95 -9.03 -3.04 -25.96
CA ALA A 95 -9.99 -2.52 -24.99
C ALA A 95 -9.70 -1.04 -24.67
N MET A 96 -8.43 -0.66 -24.48
CA MET A 96 -8.04 0.75 -24.31
C MET A 96 -8.49 1.62 -25.50
N GLU A 97 -8.31 1.14 -26.73
CA GLU A 97 -8.75 1.86 -27.93
C GLU A 97 -10.29 2.05 -27.95
N ALA A 98 -11.04 1.00 -27.61
CA ALA A 98 -12.50 1.06 -27.56
C ALA A 98 -12.99 2.06 -26.50
N TYR A 99 -12.50 1.94 -25.26
CA TYR A 99 -12.88 2.84 -24.18
C TYR A 99 -12.53 4.31 -24.46
N ALA A 100 -11.37 4.57 -25.08
CA ALA A 100 -11.00 5.94 -25.41
C ALA A 100 -11.94 6.57 -26.45
N LYS A 101 -12.38 5.78 -27.45
CA LYS A 101 -13.37 6.22 -28.43
C LYS A 101 -14.74 6.45 -27.80
N ASP A 102 -15.17 5.57 -26.89
CA ASP A 102 -16.45 5.70 -26.16
C ASP A 102 -16.47 6.98 -25.29
N GLU A 103 -15.32 7.36 -24.73
CA GLU A 103 -15.13 8.59 -23.94
C GLU A 103 -14.97 9.86 -24.81
N GLY A 104 -15.06 9.75 -26.14
CA GLY A 104 -15.00 10.88 -27.08
C GLY A 104 -13.59 11.38 -27.43
N ILE A 105 -12.55 10.59 -27.14
CA ILE A 105 -11.15 10.93 -27.41
C ILE A 105 -10.76 10.52 -28.84
N GLU A 106 -10.12 11.43 -29.58
CA GLU A 106 -9.57 11.13 -30.90
C GLU A 106 -8.39 10.16 -30.76
N THR A 107 -8.64 8.88 -31.03
CA THR A 107 -7.75 7.79 -30.65
C THR A 107 -7.13 7.11 -31.87
N TYR A 108 -5.80 7.06 -31.88
CA TYR A 108 -5.00 6.30 -32.82
C TYR A 108 -4.30 5.13 -32.12
N ARG A 109 -3.97 4.07 -32.87
CA ARG A 109 -3.23 2.91 -32.35
C ARG A 109 -2.14 2.49 -33.32
N ALA A 110 -0.93 2.28 -32.80
CA ALA A 110 0.16 1.69 -33.57
C ALA A 110 0.00 0.15 -33.65
N PRO A 111 0.39 -0.49 -34.77
CA PRO A 111 0.20 -1.92 -34.96
C PRO A 111 0.98 -2.73 -33.91
N PHE A 112 0.30 -3.72 -33.32
CA PHE A 112 0.86 -4.57 -32.29
C PHE A 112 1.77 -5.67 -32.88
N GLY A 113 2.88 -5.95 -32.20
CA GLY A 113 3.79 -7.05 -32.60
C GLY A 113 4.73 -6.74 -33.76
N TRP A 114 4.96 -5.45 -34.04
CA TRP A 114 5.88 -5.00 -35.08
C TRP A 114 7.05 -4.22 -34.50
N ASN A 115 8.23 -4.47 -35.05
CA ASN A 115 9.35 -3.55 -34.95
C ASN A 115 9.00 -2.30 -35.76
N LYS A 116 9.08 -1.14 -35.11
CA LYS A 116 8.65 0.14 -35.67
C LYS A 116 9.77 1.15 -35.44
N GLN A 117 10.19 1.80 -36.52
CA GLN A 117 10.99 3.01 -36.41
C GLN A 117 10.04 4.17 -36.12
N PHE A 118 10.40 5.04 -35.18
CA PHE A 118 9.61 6.22 -34.89
C PHE A 118 10.51 7.44 -34.60
N THR A 119 9.96 8.62 -34.87
CA THR A 119 10.52 9.92 -34.53
C THR A 119 9.45 10.68 -33.75
N ILE A 120 9.81 11.27 -32.62
CA ILE A 120 8.90 12.02 -31.75
C ILE A 120 9.52 13.36 -31.38
N SER A 121 8.70 14.41 -31.31
CA SER A 121 9.11 15.72 -30.80
C SER A 121 8.25 16.08 -29.60
N ILE A 122 8.83 15.98 -28.41
CA ILE A 122 8.14 16.23 -27.14
C ILE A 122 8.08 17.73 -26.87
N LYS A 123 6.95 18.24 -26.40
CA LYS A 123 6.80 19.65 -26.03
C LYS A 123 7.64 19.99 -24.80
N GLY A 124 8.24 21.18 -24.75
CA GLY A 124 9.16 21.58 -23.68
C GLY A 124 8.49 22.13 -22.42
N HIS A 125 7.43 21.51 -21.89
CA HIS A 125 6.73 21.99 -20.67
C HIS A 125 6.71 20.94 -19.55
N PRO A 126 6.57 21.32 -18.26
CA PRO A 126 6.72 20.39 -17.13
C PRO A 126 5.77 19.18 -17.13
N LEU A 127 4.60 19.31 -17.76
CA LEU A 127 3.62 18.22 -17.88
C LEU A 127 3.78 17.39 -19.16
N ALA A 128 4.83 17.63 -19.96
CA ALA A 128 4.96 16.97 -21.25
C ALA A 128 5.35 15.51 -21.11
N GLU A 129 5.97 15.13 -20.00
CA GLU A 129 6.45 13.78 -19.75
C GLU A 129 5.90 13.30 -18.41
N GLN A 130 5.15 12.19 -18.43
CA GLN A 130 4.63 11.57 -17.22
C GLN A 130 4.68 10.04 -17.32
N SER A 131 5.14 9.37 -16.28
CA SER A 131 4.97 7.92 -16.16
C SER A 131 3.77 7.60 -15.28
N ARG A 132 3.07 6.52 -15.62
CA ARG A 132 1.95 6.00 -14.85
C ARG A 132 2.05 4.50 -14.69
N VAL A 133 1.61 4.04 -13.52
CA VAL A 133 1.48 2.63 -13.18
C VAL A 133 0.02 2.39 -12.86
N ILE A 134 -0.66 1.67 -13.74
CA ILE A 134 -2.07 1.30 -13.59
C ILE A 134 -2.11 -0.12 -13.06
N LEU A 135 -2.64 -0.28 -11.86
CA LEU A 135 -2.90 -1.57 -11.26
C LEU A 135 -4.32 -2.03 -11.64
N PRO A 136 -4.53 -3.30 -12.04
CA PRO A 136 -5.83 -3.83 -12.40
C PRO A 136 -6.84 -3.67 -11.26
N ALA A 137 -8.12 -3.57 -11.55
CA ALA A 137 -9.18 -3.43 -10.54
C ALA A 137 -9.43 -4.70 -9.71
N LYS A 138 -8.53 -5.69 -9.81
CA LYS A 138 -8.22 -6.66 -8.74
C LYS A 138 -6.95 -6.28 -7.97
N LYS A 139 -6.84 -5.00 -7.67
CA LYS A 139 -6.60 -4.41 -6.37
C LYS A 139 -7.07 -2.95 -6.53
N GLU A 140 -8.38 -2.72 -6.41
CA GLU A 140 -8.77 -1.74 -5.38
C GLU A 140 -7.80 -2.02 -4.25
N LYS A 141 -6.98 -1.03 -3.88
CA LYS A 141 -6.11 -1.09 -2.72
C LYS A 141 -6.76 -2.10 -1.80
N GLU A 142 -6.08 -3.22 -1.49
CA GLU A 142 -6.36 -3.89 -0.24
C GLU A 142 -6.64 -2.72 0.69
N ALA A 143 -7.91 -2.56 1.05
CA ALA A 143 -8.30 -1.66 2.10
C ALA A 143 -7.55 -2.31 3.24
N GLU A 144 -6.30 -1.91 3.40
CA GLU A 144 -5.33 -2.27 4.39
C GLU A 144 -5.37 -3.71 4.90
N LYS A 145 -5.73 -4.76 4.12
CA LYS A 145 -6.19 -6.03 4.73
C LYS A 145 -7.02 -5.72 5.99
N VAL A 146 -8.09 -4.91 5.88
CA VAL A 146 -8.96 -4.60 7.03
C VAL A 146 -9.48 -5.95 7.45
N SER A 147 -8.83 -6.49 8.47
CA SER A 147 -8.92 -7.92 8.66
C SER A 147 -10.32 -8.24 9.12
N GLU A 148 -10.70 -9.49 8.97
CA GLU A 148 -11.98 -9.95 9.50
C GLU A 148 -12.17 -9.55 10.97
N ALA A 149 -11.08 -9.38 11.74
CA ALA A 149 -11.10 -8.85 13.10
C ALA A 149 -11.50 -7.37 13.18
N LEU A 150 -10.96 -6.48 12.35
CA LEU A 150 -11.37 -5.05 12.35
C LEU A 150 -12.84 -4.88 11.94
N LYS A 151 -13.32 -5.68 10.97
CA LYS A 151 -14.74 -5.70 10.56
C LYS A 151 -15.66 -6.32 11.61
N ALA A 152 -15.15 -7.27 12.41
CA ALA A 152 -15.86 -7.83 13.55
C ALA A 152 -15.90 -6.86 14.73
N GLU A 153 -14.82 -6.11 14.96
CA GLU A 153 -14.70 -5.09 16.02
C GLU A 153 -15.66 -3.91 15.77
N GLU A 154 -15.85 -3.49 14.51
CA GLU A 154 -16.86 -2.49 14.14
C GLU A 154 -18.31 -2.96 14.38
N LYS A 155 -18.56 -4.26 14.37
CA LYS A 155 -19.89 -4.86 14.62
C LYS A 155 -20.10 -5.27 16.07
N LEU A 156 -19.09 -5.15 16.92
CA LEU A 156 -19.12 -5.55 18.32
C LEU A 156 -19.74 -4.42 19.17
N GLU A 157 -20.96 -4.66 19.64
CA GLU A 157 -21.55 -3.85 20.72
C GLU A 157 -20.72 -4.05 21.99
N SER A 158 -20.13 -2.96 22.49
CA SER A 158 -19.32 -2.99 23.72
C SER A 158 -20.24 -2.78 24.92
N PHE A 159 -20.29 -3.75 25.84
CA PHE A 159 -21.00 -3.63 27.10
C PHE A 159 -20.02 -3.25 28.22
N TRP A 160 -20.39 -2.28 29.04
CA TRP A 160 -19.52 -1.74 30.09
C TRP A 160 -20.12 -2.00 31.46
N TYR A 161 -19.31 -2.58 32.36
CA TYR A 161 -19.69 -2.90 33.73
C TYR A 161 -18.64 -2.41 34.73
N ILE A 162 -19.07 -2.05 35.92
CA ILE A 162 -18.22 -1.80 37.09
C ILE A 162 -18.21 -3.06 37.95
N LEU A 163 -17.02 -3.66 38.11
CA LEU A 163 -16.80 -4.79 39.02
C LEU A 163 -16.50 -4.26 40.44
N GLN A 164 -17.34 -4.61 41.39
CA GLN A 164 -17.16 -4.27 42.80
C GLN A 164 -16.27 -5.31 43.53
N PRO A 165 -15.66 -4.95 44.67
CA PRO A 165 -14.80 -5.87 45.44
C PRO A 165 -15.48 -7.13 45.98
N ASP A 166 -16.81 -7.11 46.08
CA ASP A 166 -17.66 -8.26 46.44
C ASP A 166 -17.96 -9.19 45.24
N GLY A 167 -17.54 -8.81 44.04
CA GLY A 167 -17.72 -9.56 42.81
C GLY A 167 -18.98 -9.19 42.02
N GLU A 168 -19.78 -8.22 42.46
CA GLU A 168 -20.96 -7.77 41.72
C GLU A 168 -20.56 -6.93 40.49
N MET A 169 -21.24 -7.15 39.36
CA MET A 169 -21.06 -6.38 38.12
C MET A 169 -22.29 -5.54 37.83
N ILE A 170 -22.14 -4.21 37.88
CA ILE A 170 -23.22 -3.26 37.63
C ILE A 170 -22.98 -2.56 36.28
N PRO A 171 -23.98 -2.47 35.37
CA PRO A 171 -23.85 -1.67 34.15
C PRO A 171 -23.39 -0.24 34.47
N VAL A 172 -22.49 0.32 33.66
CA VAL A 172 -21.96 1.69 33.91
C VAL A 172 -23.09 2.73 33.93
N GLU A 173 -24.17 2.51 33.19
CA GLU A 173 -25.35 3.38 33.15
C GLU A 173 -26.15 3.38 34.46
N GLU A 174 -26.05 2.32 35.26
CA GLU A 174 -26.81 2.11 36.50
C GLU A 174 -25.97 2.34 37.76
N PHE A 175 -24.65 2.50 37.61
CA PHE A 175 -23.73 2.68 38.73
C PHE A 175 -23.75 4.11 39.29
N ASP A 176 -23.88 4.24 40.62
CA ASP A 176 -23.77 5.53 41.30
C ASP A 176 -22.30 5.91 41.54
N PHE A 177 -21.83 6.92 40.81
CA PHE A 177 -20.46 7.44 40.92
C PHE A 177 -20.26 8.41 42.10
N HIS A 178 -21.27 8.65 42.93
CA HIS A 178 -21.15 9.54 44.08
C HIS A 178 -20.06 9.07 45.06
N GLY A 179 -19.02 9.88 45.26
CA GLY A 179 -17.85 9.54 46.08
C GLY A 179 -16.73 8.80 45.32
N HIS A 180 -16.93 8.51 44.03
CA HIS A 180 -15.99 7.79 43.16
C HIS A 180 -15.56 8.61 41.93
N GLU A 181 -15.24 9.89 42.10
CA GLU A 181 -14.93 10.83 41.00
C GLU A 181 -13.80 10.36 40.06
N ASN A 182 -12.78 9.68 40.61
CA ASN A 182 -11.68 9.14 39.79
C ASN A 182 -12.12 7.94 38.94
N LEU A 183 -13.02 7.12 39.48
CA LEU A 183 -13.59 5.98 38.75
C LEU A 183 -14.50 6.48 37.63
N GLU A 184 -15.28 7.53 37.89
CA GLU A 184 -16.14 8.16 36.87
C GLU A 184 -15.30 8.72 35.71
N LYS A 185 -14.20 9.43 36.01
CA LYS A 185 -13.27 9.93 34.98
C LYS A 185 -12.64 8.79 34.18
N PHE A 186 -12.23 7.71 34.85
CA PHE A 186 -11.64 6.54 34.21
C PHE A 186 -12.64 5.83 33.29
N ALA A 187 -13.86 5.55 33.76
CA ALA A 187 -14.91 4.91 32.98
C ALA A 187 -15.28 5.73 31.74
N LYS A 188 -15.49 7.04 31.89
CA LYS A 188 -15.77 7.94 30.76
C LYS A 188 -14.62 7.98 29.75
N TYR A 189 -13.37 7.98 30.22
CA TYR A 189 -12.19 7.95 29.36
C TYR A 189 -12.15 6.68 28.51
N GLU A 190 -12.31 5.50 29.12
CA GLU A 190 -12.31 4.20 28.42
C GLU A 190 -13.47 4.08 27.42
N ILE A 191 -14.68 4.52 27.79
CA ILE A 191 -15.87 4.49 26.91
C ILE A 191 -15.72 5.42 25.71
N SER A 192 -15.15 6.61 25.91
CA SER A 192 -15.07 7.64 24.87
C SER A 192 -14.17 7.27 23.69
N LYS A 193 -13.28 6.27 23.83
CA LYS A 193 -12.28 5.84 22.83
C LYS A 193 -11.43 6.97 22.23
N VAL A 194 -11.44 8.20 22.78
CA VAL A 194 -10.66 9.34 22.29
C VAL A 194 -9.22 9.20 22.77
N ARG A 195 -8.39 8.53 21.96
CA ARG A 195 -6.96 8.30 22.26
C ARG A 195 -6.04 9.44 21.79
N ALA A 196 -6.60 10.50 21.20
CA ALA A 196 -5.84 11.64 20.69
C ALA A 196 -5.46 12.60 21.84
N SER A 197 -4.26 12.44 22.40
CA SER A 197 -3.70 13.44 23.31
C SER A 197 -3.24 14.67 22.52
N GLN A 198 -3.84 15.82 22.78
CA GLN A 198 -3.45 17.10 22.16
C GLN A 198 -2.12 17.64 22.72
N GLN A 199 -1.72 17.19 23.91
CA GLN A 199 -0.48 17.62 24.57
C GLN A 199 0.49 16.45 24.68
N MET A 200 1.78 16.77 24.51
CA MET A 200 2.86 15.80 24.73
C MET A 200 2.83 15.33 26.19
N PRO A 201 2.77 14.01 26.44
CA PRO A 201 2.74 13.49 27.80
C PRO A 201 3.96 13.94 28.64
N PRO A 202 3.79 14.27 29.94
CA PRO A 202 4.87 14.74 30.79
C PRO A 202 6.07 13.80 30.92
N HIS A 203 5.87 12.49 30.73
CA HIS A 203 6.95 11.51 30.80
C HIS A 203 7.95 11.66 29.65
N VAL A 204 7.54 12.16 28.47
CA VAL A 204 8.41 12.32 27.30
C VAL A 204 9.57 13.30 27.55
N PRO A 205 9.35 14.54 28.03
CA PRO A 205 10.47 15.43 28.37
C PRO A 205 11.26 14.96 29.58
N LEU A 206 10.66 14.21 30.51
CA LEU A 206 11.36 13.67 31.67
C LEU A 206 12.34 12.55 31.29
N MET A 207 11.92 11.58 30.48
CA MET A 207 12.80 10.48 30.07
C MET A 207 14.01 10.98 29.26
N LYS A 208 13.83 12.04 28.46
CA LYS A 208 14.93 12.69 27.74
C LYS A 208 15.88 13.42 28.70
N ARG A 209 15.33 14.23 29.61
CA ARG A 209 16.12 15.02 30.58
C ARG A 209 16.92 14.14 31.52
N LEU A 210 16.38 12.98 31.91
CA LEU A 210 17.05 12.01 32.77
C LEU A 210 17.98 11.07 31.99
N GLU A 211 18.11 11.25 30.67
CA GLU A 211 18.90 10.40 29.78
C GLU A 211 18.53 8.91 29.94
N ILE A 212 17.23 8.63 30.06
CA ILE A 212 16.70 7.27 30.12
C ILE A 212 16.46 6.79 28.70
N ALA A 213 15.62 7.51 27.94
CA ALA A 213 15.27 7.13 26.59
C ALA A 213 14.82 8.35 25.75
N ASP A 214 14.86 8.20 24.43
CA ASP A 214 14.42 9.20 23.46
C ASP A 214 13.83 8.55 22.21
N TYR A 215 12.97 9.25 21.50
CA TYR A 215 12.50 8.81 20.19
C TYR A 215 13.66 8.83 19.18
N GLU A 216 13.72 7.83 18.30
CA GLU A 216 14.67 7.78 17.21
C GLU A 216 14.00 8.23 15.91
N ALA A 217 14.49 9.32 15.32
CA ALA A 217 13.88 9.91 14.11
C ALA A 217 14.01 8.98 12.89
N GLY A 218 15.03 8.14 12.85
CA GLY A 218 15.19 7.11 11.83
C GLY A 218 14.35 5.85 12.04
N SER A 219 13.52 5.79 13.09
CA SER A 219 12.72 4.62 13.44
C SER A 219 11.22 4.93 13.44
N ASP A 220 10.42 3.90 13.22
CA ASP A 220 8.95 4.02 13.21
C ASP A 220 8.41 4.23 14.65
N PRO A 221 7.29 4.94 14.83
CA PRO A 221 6.78 5.30 16.16
C PRO A 221 6.56 4.08 17.07
N GLY A 222 7.10 4.18 18.29
CA GLY A 222 7.07 3.10 19.29
C GLY A 222 8.43 2.43 19.50
N ASN A 223 9.36 2.60 18.57
CA ASN A 223 10.75 2.16 18.73
C ASN A 223 11.57 3.29 19.36
N ILE A 224 12.04 3.07 20.60
CA ILE A 224 12.71 4.10 21.41
C ILE A 224 14.21 3.80 21.48
N ARG A 225 15.03 4.83 21.33
CA ARG A 225 16.47 4.80 21.61
C ARG A 225 16.70 4.87 23.11
N TRP A 226 17.38 3.87 23.65
CA TRP A 226 17.79 3.84 25.06
C TRP A 226 19.19 4.42 25.22
N TYR A 227 19.32 5.43 26.08
CA TYR A 227 20.62 5.96 26.50
C TYR A 227 21.30 5.00 27.49
N PRO A 228 22.61 5.16 27.79
CA PRO A 228 23.32 4.23 28.67
C PRO A 228 22.64 3.97 30.02
N LYS A 229 22.10 5.02 30.67
CA LYS A 229 21.38 4.88 31.95
C LYS A 229 20.09 4.07 31.78
N GLY A 230 19.27 4.41 30.79
CA GLY A 230 18.04 3.67 30.52
C GLY A 230 18.30 2.24 30.06
N ARG A 231 19.35 1.99 29.27
CA ARG A 231 19.75 0.64 28.88
C ARG A 231 20.12 -0.20 30.10
N LEU A 232 20.89 0.35 31.04
CA LEU A 232 21.22 -0.31 32.31
C LEU A 232 19.97 -0.63 33.11
N ILE A 233 19.09 0.36 33.33
CA ILE A 233 17.83 0.17 34.07
C ILE A 233 16.99 -0.93 33.42
N LYS A 234 16.80 -0.86 32.09
CA LYS A 234 16.06 -1.86 31.32
C LYS A 234 16.67 -3.26 31.48
N SER A 235 18.00 -3.39 31.33
CA SER A 235 18.69 -4.68 31.51
C SER A 235 18.47 -5.28 32.89
N LEU A 236 18.54 -4.47 33.95
CA LEU A 236 18.38 -4.94 35.32
C LEU A 236 16.95 -5.42 35.58
N ILE A 237 15.95 -4.71 35.04
CA ILE A 237 14.55 -5.13 35.12
C ILE A 237 14.32 -6.43 34.34
N GLU A 238 14.84 -6.53 33.12
CA GLU A 238 14.77 -7.75 32.30
C GLU A 238 15.37 -8.95 33.05
N GLN A 239 16.58 -8.81 33.59
CA GLN A 239 17.25 -9.86 34.36
C GLN A 239 16.45 -10.27 35.60
N TYR A 240 15.89 -9.30 36.33
CA TYR A 240 15.08 -9.58 37.50
C TYR A 240 13.81 -10.37 37.15
N VAL A 241 13.09 -9.96 36.11
CA VAL A 241 11.86 -10.64 35.66
C VAL A 241 12.19 -12.05 35.18
N THR A 242 13.24 -12.22 34.38
CA THR A 242 13.69 -13.53 33.91
C THR A 242 14.05 -14.45 35.09
N ALA A 243 14.83 -13.96 36.05
CA ALA A 243 15.20 -14.73 37.23
C ALA A 243 13.97 -15.17 38.03
N LYS A 244 12.99 -14.27 38.22
CA LYS A 244 11.73 -14.61 38.89
C LYS A 244 10.95 -15.66 38.10
N ALA A 245 10.78 -15.51 36.79
CA ALA A 245 10.10 -16.51 35.97
C ALA A 245 10.75 -17.89 36.05
N MET A 246 12.09 -17.95 36.06
CA MET A 246 12.84 -19.19 36.23
C MET A 246 12.63 -19.84 37.62
N GLU A 247 12.53 -19.05 38.70
CA GLU A 247 12.18 -19.56 40.04
C GLU A 247 10.80 -20.24 40.05
N TYR A 248 9.86 -19.77 39.21
CA TYR A 248 8.54 -20.40 39.01
C TYR A 248 8.57 -21.61 38.05
N GLY A 249 9.74 -22.00 37.54
CA GLY A 249 9.92 -23.16 36.66
C GLY A 249 9.85 -22.84 35.16
N ALA A 250 9.87 -21.56 34.77
CA ALA A 250 9.93 -21.20 33.35
C ALA A 250 11.31 -21.49 32.75
N MET A 251 11.35 -21.74 31.44
CA MET A 251 12.58 -21.89 30.67
C MET A 251 12.66 -20.78 29.63
N GLU A 252 13.81 -20.11 29.54
CA GLU A 252 14.04 -19.07 28.54
C GLU A 252 14.27 -19.70 27.17
N VAL A 253 13.60 -19.17 26.15
CA VAL A 253 13.76 -19.56 24.74
C VAL A 253 13.97 -18.29 23.91
N GLU A 254 15.07 -18.25 23.18
CA GLU A 254 15.31 -17.20 22.19
C GLU A 254 14.64 -17.60 20.87
N THR A 255 13.79 -16.71 20.35
CA THR A 255 13.02 -16.95 19.14
C THR A 255 13.42 -16.00 18.00
N PRO A 256 13.35 -16.44 16.73
CA PRO A 256 13.71 -15.60 15.59
C PRO A 256 12.95 -14.27 15.55
N VAL A 257 13.63 -13.22 15.06
CA VAL A 257 13.03 -11.88 14.96
C VAL A 257 12.06 -11.74 13.77
N MET A 258 12.22 -12.57 12.74
CA MET A 258 11.39 -12.58 11.54
C MET A 258 10.88 -13.98 11.25
N TYR A 259 9.66 -14.06 10.73
CA TYR A 259 8.98 -15.31 10.41
C TYR A 259 8.34 -15.26 9.02
N ASP A 260 8.16 -16.45 8.42
CA ASP A 260 7.51 -16.61 7.13
C ASP A 260 6.01 -16.29 7.23
N PHE A 261 5.55 -15.38 6.40
CA PHE A 261 4.16 -14.95 6.35
C PHE A 261 3.22 -16.09 5.93
N SER A 262 3.72 -17.05 5.15
CA SER A 262 2.95 -18.20 4.66
C SER A 262 2.83 -19.36 5.67
N HIS A 263 3.48 -19.26 6.84
CA HIS A 263 3.44 -20.32 7.83
C HIS A 263 2.00 -20.51 8.38
N PRO A 264 1.39 -21.72 8.31
CA PRO A 264 -0.02 -21.94 8.62
C PRO A 264 -0.46 -21.40 10.00
N SER A 265 0.34 -21.64 11.05
CA SER A 265 0.02 -21.19 12.41
C SER A 265 0.16 -19.67 12.61
N LEU A 266 0.92 -18.99 11.75
CA LEU A 266 1.20 -17.55 11.89
C LEU A 266 0.28 -16.71 10.99
N ALA A 267 -0.08 -17.24 9.81
CA ALA A 267 -0.98 -16.60 8.87
C ALA A 267 -2.34 -16.24 9.52
N ASP A 268 -2.93 -17.18 10.28
CA ASP A 268 -4.20 -16.95 10.98
C ASP A 268 -4.08 -15.88 12.08
N TYR A 269 -2.95 -15.87 12.79
CA TYR A 269 -2.69 -14.89 13.84
C TYR A 269 -2.52 -13.47 13.27
N LEU A 270 -1.75 -13.34 12.18
CA LEU A 270 -1.54 -12.05 11.51
C LEU A 270 -2.82 -11.50 10.89
N ASN A 271 -3.70 -12.39 10.41
CA ASN A 271 -5.02 -12.00 9.94
C ASN A 271 -5.95 -11.54 11.09
N ARG A 272 -5.63 -11.79 12.38
CA ARG A 272 -6.40 -11.23 13.51
C ARG A 272 -5.90 -9.86 13.97
N PHE A 273 -4.65 -9.52 13.69
CA PHE A 273 -4.02 -8.27 14.11
C PHE A 273 -3.41 -7.53 12.91
N PRO A 274 -4.23 -6.93 12.02
CA PRO A 274 -3.76 -6.28 10.80
C PRO A 274 -2.98 -4.98 11.02
N ALA A 275 -2.82 -4.53 12.26
CA ALA A 275 -2.16 -3.26 12.55
C ALA A 275 -0.64 -3.30 12.25
N ARG A 276 -0.17 -2.29 11.52
CA ARG A 276 1.24 -1.88 11.31
C ARG A 276 2.28 -3.02 11.40
N GLN A 277 2.24 -3.92 10.43
CA GLN A 277 3.22 -5.00 10.31
C GLN A 277 4.39 -4.55 9.42
N TYR A 278 5.63 -4.84 9.83
CA TYR A 278 6.77 -4.71 8.91
C TYR A 278 6.89 -5.99 8.10
N LEU A 279 6.70 -5.86 6.79
CA LEU A 279 6.88 -6.95 5.83
C LEU A 279 8.19 -6.75 5.07
N LEU A 280 9.01 -7.79 5.04
CA LEU A 280 10.24 -7.87 4.28
C LEU A 280 10.06 -8.90 3.17
N LYS A 281 10.19 -8.47 1.91
CA LYS A 281 10.21 -9.38 0.77
C LYS A 281 11.64 -9.85 0.51
N SER A 282 11.90 -11.13 0.73
CA SER A 282 13.07 -11.86 0.26
C SER A 282 12.77 -12.48 -1.11
N GLU A 283 13.79 -12.90 -1.86
CA GLU A 283 13.63 -13.45 -3.23
C GLU A 283 12.53 -14.52 -3.33
N ASP A 284 12.52 -15.48 -2.40
CA ASP A 284 11.56 -16.60 -2.42
C ASP A 284 10.46 -16.53 -1.35
N LYS A 285 10.49 -15.52 -0.47
CA LYS A 285 9.66 -15.49 0.76
C LYS A 285 9.25 -14.10 1.19
N GLU A 286 8.01 -13.98 1.66
CA GLU A 286 7.56 -12.81 2.41
C GLU A 286 7.74 -13.09 3.92
N LEU A 287 8.52 -12.27 4.59
CA LEU A 287 8.77 -12.35 6.03
C LEU A 287 8.08 -11.20 6.76
N PHE A 288 7.71 -11.40 8.01
CA PHE A 288 7.22 -10.33 8.89
C PHE A 288 8.08 -10.21 10.15
N LEU A 289 8.26 -8.99 10.64
CA LEU A 289 8.90 -8.73 11.93
C LEU A 289 7.95 -9.10 13.07
N ARG A 290 8.42 -9.90 14.04
CA ARG A 290 7.59 -10.29 15.19
C ARG A 290 7.16 -9.07 16.02
N PHE A 291 5.97 -9.13 16.61
CA PHE A 291 5.50 -8.10 17.54
C PHE A 291 6.33 -8.12 18.82
N ALA A 292 6.64 -6.93 19.35
CA ALA A 292 7.42 -6.77 20.58
C ALA A 292 6.77 -7.45 21.81
N ALA A 293 5.44 -7.63 21.81
CA ALA A 293 4.68 -8.16 22.92
C ALA A 293 4.06 -9.56 22.67
N CYS A 294 4.20 -10.15 21.48
CA CYS A 294 3.33 -11.28 21.10
C CYS A 294 3.97 -12.48 20.40
N PHE A 295 5.29 -12.70 20.55
CA PHE A 295 5.89 -14.00 20.19
C PHE A 295 7.02 -14.32 21.15
N GLY A 296 6.79 -15.33 22.00
CA GLY A 296 7.70 -15.86 23.02
C GLY A 296 7.09 -17.09 23.63
#